data_AF-A0A8B6XTE4-F1
#
_entry.id   AF-A0A8B6XTE4-F1
#
_cell.length_a   1.000
_cell.length_b   1.000
_cell.length_c   1.000
_cell.angle_alpha   90.00
_cell.angle_beta   90.00
_cell.angle_gamma   90.00
#
_symmetry.space_group_name_H-M   'P 1'
#
loop_
_entity.id
_entity.type
_entity.pdbx_description
1 polymer ?
#
loop_
_entity_poly.entity_id
_entity_poly.type
_entity_poly.pdbx_seq_one_letter_code
_entity_poly.pdbx_strand_id
1 'polypeptide(L)'
;DFSNGYLIAEIFSWYYPQEIQMHMFQNGKSIESKISNWSLLQKLFNRLAFNIPKEEIDATIHCKSGAAVLLLQRIYMTLTQRSVPAFVESDIDFSDNGYQQKLPFHARCTATKAVKNNITETELFINKDTIACTKKAEDIIRSHINNRHQQRLDDPDRFGIKPTICQRSPRKLMCSNFIDDCKTSDQSGGCVLQKSNEVPIVNEINVKQHLAVSSLSVFE
;
A
#
# COMPACT_ATOMS: atom_id res chain seq x y z
N ASP A 1 0.72 -7.20 23.94
CA ASP A 1 1.32 -6.70 22.69
C ASP A 1 1.40 -7.87 21.71
N PHE A 2 0.56 -7.88 20.68
CA PHE A 2 0.56 -8.97 19.69
C PHE A 2 1.77 -8.92 18.77
N SER A 3 2.41 -7.75 18.60
CA SER A 3 3.60 -7.61 17.74
C SER A 3 4.80 -8.42 18.22
N ASN A 4 4.84 -8.81 19.50
CA ASN A 4 5.90 -9.65 20.05
C ASN A 4 5.74 -11.15 19.67
N GLY A 5 4.52 -11.63 19.43
CA GLY A 5 4.26 -13.04 19.16
C GLY A 5 4.11 -13.93 20.41
N TYR A 6 4.56 -13.52 21.60
CA TYR A 6 4.40 -14.32 22.83
C TYR A 6 2.94 -14.68 23.13
N LEU A 7 2.02 -13.71 23.01
CA LEU A 7 0.58 -13.95 23.22
C LEU A 7 0.00 -14.91 22.18
N ILE A 8 0.53 -14.91 20.95
CA ILE A 8 0.11 -15.86 19.92
C ILE A 8 0.58 -17.26 20.29
N ALA A 9 1.83 -17.40 20.75
CA ALA A 9 2.35 -18.68 21.24
C ALA A 9 1.54 -19.20 22.43
N GLU A 10 1.17 -18.31 23.35
CA GLU A 10 0.32 -18.65 24.49
C GLU A 10 -1.03 -19.20 24.01
N ILE A 11 -1.73 -18.54 23.09
CA ILE A 11 -3.00 -19.04 22.53
C ILE A 11 -2.82 -20.46 21.98
N PHE A 12 -1.80 -20.67 21.15
CA PHE A 12 -1.60 -21.99 20.54
C PHE A 12 -1.16 -23.04 21.57
N SER A 13 -0.51 -22.67 22.67
CA SER A 13 -0.08 -23.63 23.69
C SER A 13 -1.26 -24.35 24.36
N TRP A 14 -2.45 -23.74 24.34
CA TRP A 14 -3.68 -24.35 24.86
C TRP A 14 -4.22 -25.43 23.92
N TYR A 15 -4.02 -25.28 22.61
CA TYR A 15 -4.51 -26.22 21.59
C TYR A 15 -3.46 -27.29 21.23
N TYR A 16 -2.19 -26.92 21.25
CA TYR A 16 -1.06 -27.76 20.85
C TYR A 16 0.08 -27.71 21.89
N PRO A 17 -0.17 -28.15 23.14
CA PRO A 17 0.82 -28.07 24.22
C PRO A 17 2.10 -28.88 23.95
N GLN A 18 2.02 -29.93 23.13
CA GLN A 18 3.19 -30.74 22.74
C GLN A 18 4.05 -30.08 21.66
N GLU A 19 3.44 -29.19 20.86
CA GLU A 19 4.11 -28.55 19.73
C GLU A 19 4.77 -27.22 20.13
N ILE A 20 4.38 -26.65 21.27
CA ILE A 20 4.86 -25.35 21.77
C ILE A 20 5.64 -25.50 23.05
N GLN A 21 6.86 -25.02 22.99
CA GLN A 21 7.73 -24.88 24.15
C GLN A 21 7.71 -23.43 24.62
N MET A 22 6.80 -23.09 25.54
CA MET A 22 6.61 -21.71 26.01
C MET A 22 7.88 -21.06 26.58
N HIS A 23 8.80 -21.84 27.15
CA HIS A 23 10.07 -21.35 27.69
C HIS A 23 11.04 -20.83 26.61
N MET A 24 10.83 -21.17 25.34
CA MET A 24 11.61 -20.65 24.20
C MET A 24 11.15 -19.26 23.77
N PHE A 25 9.95 -18.83 24.19
CA PHE A 25 9.39 -17.53 23.84
C PHE A 25 9.73 -16.49 24.90
N GLN A 26 10.13 -15.30 24.45
CA GLN A 26 10.52 -14.21 25.33
C GLN A 26 9.45 -13.12 25.37
N ASN A 27 8.98 -12.75 26.56
CA ASN A 27 8.09 -11.60 26.78
C ASN A 27 8.87 -10.26 26.81
N GLY A 28 9.88 -10.13 25.94
CA GLY A 28 10.72 -8.95 25.81
C GLY A 28 10.08 -7.85 24.95
N LYS A 29 10.65 -6.64 24.98
CA LYS A 29 10.23 -5.56 24.08
C LYS A 29 11.22 -5.33 22.93
N SER A 30 12.39 -5.97 22.97
CA SER A 30 13.42 -5.80 21.95
C SER A 30 12.99 -6.39 20.62
N ILE A 31 13.40 -5.78 19.52
CA ILE A 31 13.06 -6.23 18.17
C ILE A 31 13.62 -7.63 17.89
N GLU A 32 14.78 -7.97 18.44
CA GLU A 32 15.39 -9.30 18.35
C GLU A 32 14.49 -10.36 19.00
N SER A 33 13.88 -10.05 20.16
CA SER A 33 12.95 -10.96 20.82
C SER A 33 11.70 -11.19 19.97
N LYS A 34 11.17 -10.13 19.32
CA LYS A 34 10.04 -10.25 18.40
C LYS A 34 10.40 -11.16 17.22
N ILE A 35 11.49 -10.88 16.51
CA ILE A 35 11.93 -11.67 15.36
C ILE A 35 12.13 -13.14 15.75
N SER A 36 12.78 -13.40 16.88
CA SER A 36 13.00 -14.76 17.39
C SER A 36 11.68 -15.49 17.64
N ASN A 37 10.76 -14.87 18.40
CA ASN A 37 9.44 -15.44 18.67
C ASN A 37 8.65 -15.73 17.39
N TRP A 38 8.62 -14.80 16.44
CA TRP A 38 7.91 -14.99 15.17
C TRP A 38 8.55 -16.05 14.28
N SER A 39 9.87 -16.23 14.33
CA SER A 39 10.56 -17.32 13.63
C SER A 39 10.13 -18.70 14.16
N LEU A 40 9.90 -18.83 15.47
CA LEU A 40 9.39 -20.05 16.09
C LEU A 40 7.92 -20.30 15.71
N LEU A 41 7.09 -19.25 15.75
CA LEU A 41 5.69 -19.34 15.32
C LEU A 41 5.56 -19.73 13.85
N GLN A 42 6.37 -19.16 12.95
CA GLN A 42 6.31 -19.48 11.53
C GLN A 42 6.68 -20.95 11.26
N LYS A 43 7.67 -21.50 11.96
CA LYS A 43 7.99 -22.94 11.91
C LYS A 43 6.81 -23.78 12.38
N LEU A 44 6.13 -23.35 13.44
CA LEU A 44 4.96 -24.03 13.95
C LEU A 44 3.78 -23.98 12.97
N PHE A 45 3.49 -22.83 12.38
CA PHE A 45 2.42 -22.69 11.39
C PHE A 45 2.67 -23.60 10.18
N ASN A 46 3.91 -23.66 9.69
CA ASN A 46 4.28 -24.55 8.59
C ASN A 46 4.08 -26.03 8.96
N ARG A 47 4.47 -26.43 10.18
CA ARG A 47 4.33 -27.82 10.66
C ARG A 47 2.86 -28.22 10.86
N LEU A 48 2.02 -27.30 11.32
CA LEU A 48 0.57 -27.51 11.47
C LEU A 48 -0.22 -27.28 10.17
N ALA A 49 0.47 -26.97 9.06
CA ALA A 49 -0.12 -26.63 7.76
C ALA A 49 -1.14 -25.47 7.81
N PHE A 50 -0.89 -24.49 8.68
CA PHE A 50 -1.72 -23.29 8.79
C PHE A 50 -1.33 -22.29 7.71
N ASN A 51 -2.27 -21.95 6.83
CA ASN A 51 -2.07 -21.00 5.76
C ASN A 51 -2.28 -19.57 6.28
N ILE A 52 -1.24 -19.01 6.91
CA ILE A 52 -1.19 -17.62 7.33
C ILE A 52 -0.22 -16.89 6.39
N PRO A 53 -0.70 -15.88 5.63
CA PRO A 53 0.13 -15.08 4.75
C PRO A 53 1.28 -14.40 5.50
N LYS A 54 2.46 -14.34 4.88
CA LYS A 54 3.63 -13.68 5.49
C LYS A 54 3.39 -12.20 5.70
N GLU A 55 2.64 -11.59 4.80
CA GLU A 55 2.26 -10.19 4.81
C GLU A 55 1.47 -9.85 6.08
N GLU A 56 0.58 -10.73 6.56
CA GLU A 56 -0.18 -10.54 7.80
C GLU A 56 0.72 -10.62 9.05
N ILE A 57 1.67 -11.55 9.04
CA ILE A 57 2.66 -11.72 10.10
C ILE A 57 3.55 -10.48 10.18
N ASP A 58 4.14 -10.09 9.05
CA ASP A 58 5.01 -8.92 8.96
C ASP A 58 4.26 -7.64 9.35
N ALA A 59 3.04 -7.46 8.84
CA ALA A 59 2.20 -6.34 9.23
C ALA A 59 1.90 -6.32 10.75
N THR A 60 1.74 -7.48 11.38
CA THR A 60 1.54 -7.59 12.83
C THR A 60 2.81 -7.26 13.62
N ILE A 61 3.98 -7.76 13.20
CA ILE A 61 5.29 -7.44 13.77
C ILE A 61 5.52 -5.93 13.77
N HIS A 62 5.12 -5.29 12.67
CA HIS A 62 5.30 -3.87 12.41
C HIS A 62 4.16 -3.00 12.95
N CYS A 63 3.24 -3.56 13.74
CA CYS A 63 2.11 -2.84 14.33
C CYS A 63 1.27 -2.06 13.30
N LYS A 64 1.12 -2.60 12.08
CA LYS A 64 0.25 -2.00 11.07
C LYS A 64 -1.20 -2.00 11.57
N SER A 65 -1.94 -0.96 11.18
CA SER A 65 -3.33 -0.81 11.61
C SER A 65 -4.17 -1.98 11.09
N GLY A 66 -4.98 -2.58 11.96
CA GLY A 66 -5.84 -3.72 11.63
C GLY A 66 -5.14 -5.08 11.51
N ALA A 67 -3.82 -5.14 11.37
CA ALA A 67 -3.09 -6.39 11.12
C ALA A 67 -3.24 -7.43 12.24
N ALA A 68 -3.05 -7.01 13.50
CA ALA A 68 -3.21 -7.90 14.64
C ALA A 68 -4.63 -8.45 14.78
N VAL A 69 -5.65 -7.63 14.48
CA VAL A 69 -7.06 -8.04 14.55
C VAL A 69 -7.35 -9.07 13.48
N LEU A 70 -6.87 -8.83 12.26
CA LEU A 70 -7.03 -9.75 11.15
C LEU A 70 -6.35 -11.10 11.42
N LEU A 71 -5.10 -11.06 11.89
CA LEU A 71 -4.36 -12.27 12.22
C LEU A 71 -5.08 -13.09 13.30
N LEU A 72 -5.61 -12.43 14.34
CA LEU A 72 -6.39 -13.10 15.37
C LEU A 72 -7.69 -13.69 14.85
N GLN A 73 -8.38 -13.01 13.93
CA GLN A 73 -9.55 -13.57 13.26
C GLN A 73 -9.17 -14.84 12.48
N ARG A 74 -8.07 -14.80 11.71
CA ARG A 74 -7.58 -15.97 10.97
C ARG A 74 -7.26 -17.12 11.92
N ILE A 75 -6.47 -16.87 12.95
CA ILE A 75 -6.12 -17.86 13.99
C ILE A 75 -7.39 -18.43 14.64
N TYR A 76 -8.33 -17.58 15.03
CA TYR A 76 -9.58 -18.00 15.65
C TYR A 76 -10.37 -18.95 14.74
N MET A 77 -10.54 -18.60 13.46
CA MET A 77 -11.26 -19.44 12.51
C MET A 77 -10.52 -20.75 12.26
N THR A 78 -9.19 -20.73 12.14
CA THR A 78 -8.39 -21.94 11.96
C THR A 78 -8.47 -22.89 13.16
N LEU A 79 -8.40 -22.35 14.40
CA LEU A 79 -8.43 -23.17 15.61
C LEU A 79 -9.83 -23.68 15.96
N THR A 80 -10.87 -22.87 15.75
CA THR A 80 -12.25 -23.19 16.18
C THR A 80 -13.14 -23.72 15.06
N GLN A 81 -12.70 -23.61 13.79
CA GLN A 81 -13.48 -23.95 12.60
C GLN A 81 -14.84 -23.22 12.53
N ARG A 82 -14.93 -22.02 13.12
CA ARG A 82 -16.10 -21.15 13.07
C ARG A 82 -15.81 -19.96 12.17
N SER A 83 -16.81 -19.51 11.41
CA SER A 83 -16.68 -18.31 10.59
C SER A 83 -16.95 -17.05 11.40
N VAL A 84 -16.18 -15.99 11.13
CA VAL A 84 -16.43 -14.65 11.67
C VAL A 84 -17.13 -13.84 10.57
N PRO A 85 -18.36 -13.32 10.80
CA PRO A 85 -19.12 -12.61 9.75
C PRO A 85 -18.41 -11.38 9.17
N ALA A 86 -17.49 -10.78 9.93
CA ALA A 86 -16.71 -9.61 9.53
C ALA A 86 -15.33 -9.94 8.95
N PHE A 87 -15.01 -11.22 8.73
CA PHE A 87 -13.76 -11.59 8.08
C PHE A 87 -13.86 -11.32 6.58
N VAL A 88 -13.24 -10.23 6.14
CA VAL A 88 -13.11 -9.91 4.72
C VAL A 88 -11.68 -10.21 4.31
N GLU A 89 -11.50 -11.28 3.54
CA GLU A 89 -10.19 -11.73 3.05
C GLU A 89 -9.63 -10.86 1.91
N SER A 90 -10.40 -9.86 1.45
CA SER A 90 -10.08 -9.03 0.28
C SER A 90 -8.85 -8.16 0.50
N ASP A 91 -7.83 -8.28 -0.36
CA ASP A 91 -6.73 -7.35 -0.61
C ASP A 91 -6.53 -6.25 0.46
N ILE A 92 -6.16 -6.65 1.67
CA ILE A 92 -5.92 -5.69 2.75
C ILE A 92 -4.55 -5.09 2.50
N ASP A 93 -4.55 -3.96 1.82
CA ASP A 93 -3.43 -3.06 1.75
C ASP A 93 -3.19 -2.53 3.18
N PHE A 94 -2.17 -3.05 3.88
CA PHE A 94 -1.72 -2.62 5.22
C PHE A 94 -1.20 -1.16 5.26
N SER A 95 -1.55 -0.39 4.24
CA SER A 95 -1.33 1.03 4.05
C SER A 95 -2.44 1.87 4.67
N ASP A 96 -2.16 3.16 4.85
CA ASP A 96 -3.16 4.14 5.29
C ASP A 96 -4.12 4.60 4.17
N ASN A 97 -4.00 4.06 2.95
CA ASN A 97 -4.76 4.47 1.78
C ASN A 97 -6.29 4.49 2.03
N GLY A 98 -6.86 3.41 2.58
CA GLY A 98 -8.31 3.34 2.85
C GLY A 98 -8.80 4.41 3.83
N TYR A 99 -7.95 4.84 4.77
CA TYR A 99 -8.23 5.97 5.65
C TYR A 99 -8.12 7.30 4.90
N GLN A 100 -7.06 7.48 4.09
CA GLN A 100 -6.86 8.71 3.31
C GLN A 100 -7.98 8.97 2.31
N GLN A 101 -8.55 7.92 1.69
CA GLN A 101 -9.64 8.10 0.73
C GLN A 101 -10.93 8.63 1.36
N LYS A 102 -11.20 8.27 2.62
CA LYS A 102 -12.37 8.73 3.39
C LYS A 102 -12.25 10.19 3.84
N LEU A 103 -11.03 10.73 3.90
CA LEU A 103 -10.79 12.10 4.33
C LEU A 103 -11.09 13.11 3.22
N PRO A 104 -11.64 14.29 3.57
CA PRO A 104 -11.75 15.39 2.63
C PRO A 104 -10.36 15.86 2.20
N PHE A 105 -10.25 16.40 0.98
CA PHE A 105 -8.97 16.69 0.34
C PHE A 105 -8.01 17.58 1.17
N HIS A 106 -8.55 18.54 1.92
CA HIS A 106 -7.74 19.44 2.74
C HIS A 106 -7.21 18.78 4.03
N ALA A 107 -7.79 17.65 4.44
CA ALA A 107 -7.37 16.88 5.62
C ALA A 107 -6.47 15.68 5.27
N ARG A 108 -6.32 15.35 3.99
CA ARG A 108 -5.42 14.28 3.53
C ARG A 108 -3.97 14.60 3.91
N CYS A 109 -3.20 13.55 4.18
CA CYS A 109 -1.81 13.69 4.63
C CYS A 109 -0.90 14.35 3.58
N THR A 110 0.26 14.85 4.02
CA THR A 110 1.36 15.28 3.13
C THR A 110 2.22 14.08 2.72
N ALA A 111 3.04 14.21 1.67
CA ALA A 111 3.93 13.13 1.21
C ALA A 111 4.85 12.59 2.32
N THR A 112 5.47 13.47 3.11
CA THR A 112 6.31 13.08 4.25
C THR A 112 5.53 12.28 5.28
N LYS A 113 4.29 12.69 5.56
CA LYS A 113 3.42 11.99 6.51
C LYS A 113 2.94 10.65 5.95
N ALA A 114 2.71 10.55 4.64
CA ALA A 114 2.38 9.28 3.97
C ALA A 114 3.53 8.27 4.10
N VAL A 115 4.78 8.69 3.87
CA VAL A 115 5.96 7.83 4.08
C VAL A 115 6.03 7.37 5.54
N LYS A 116 5.92 8.32 6.49
CA LYS A 116 5.97 8.01 7.93
C LYS A 116 4.87 7.08 8.41
N ASN A 117 3.67 7.16 7.83
CA ASN A 117 2.56 6.28 8.22
C ASN A 117 2.72 4.86 7.66
N ASN A 118 3.30 4.74 6.45
CA ASN A 118 3.36 3.48 5.70
C ASN A 118 4.68 2.73 5.85
N ILE A 119 5.74 3.37 6.35
CA ILE A 119 7.01 2.74 6.72
C ILE A 119 7.18 2.83 8.23
N THR A 120 7.29 1.70 8.91
CA THR A 120 7.47 1.66 10.36
C THR A 120 8.95 1.65 10.72
N GLU A 121 9.31 2.21 11.87
CA GLU A 121 10.69 2.19 12.38
C GLU A 121 11.23 0.76 12.51
N THR A 122 10.35 -0.17 12.89
CA THR A 122 10.68 -1.59 12.97
C THR A 122 11.01 -2.23 11.62
N GLU A 123 10.41 -1.76 10.52
CA GLU A 123 10.76 -2.25 9.16
C GLU A 123 12.17 -1.81 8.77
N LEU A 124 12.56 -0.59 9.13
CA LEU A 124 13.90 -0.07 8.84
C LEU A 124 14.98 -0.80 9.64
N PHE A 125 14.67 -1.19 10.88
CA PHE A 125 15.62 -1.94 11.70
C PHE A 125 15.79 -3.39 11.23
N ILE A 126 14.70 -4.04 10.83
CA ILE A 126 14.73 -5.43 10.34
C ILE A 126 15.35 -5.48 8.93
N ASN A 127 14.90 -4.63 8.03
CA ASN A 127 15.41 -4.56 6.67
C ASN A 127 16.61 -3.61 6.62
N LYS A 128 17.81 -4.15 6.90
CA LYS A 128 19.07 -3.42 6.76
C LYS A 128 19.40 -3.02 5.31
N ASP A 129 18.65 -3.55 4.34
CA ASP A 129 18.76 -3.16 2.95
C ASP A 129 18.16 -1.77 2.73
N THR A 130 19.05 -0.79 2.59
CA THR A 130 18.69 0.60 2.32
C THR A 130 18.02 0.76 0.96
N ILE A 131 18.34 -0.07 -0.03
CA ILE A 131 17.80 0.02 -1.39
C ILE A 131 16.33 -0.42 -1.41
N ALA A 132 15.99 -1.50 -0.71
CA ALA A 132 14.61 -1.95 -0.58
C ALA A 132 13.75 -0.89 0.14
N CYS A 133 14.28 -0.28 1.21
CA CYS A 133 13.59 0.76 1.97
C CYS A 133 13.40 2.04 1.15
N THR A 134 14.41 2.49 0.41
CA THR A 134 14.29 3.67 -0.46
C THR A 134 13.29 3.43 -1.58
N LYS A 135 13.34 2.28 -2.25
CA LYS A 135 12.39 1.91 -3.30
C LYS A 135 10.95 1.94 -2.77
N LYS A 136 10.70 1.35 -1.59
CA LYS A 136 9.38 1.39 -0.95
C LYS A 136 8.93 2.83 -0.64
N ALA A 137 9.82 3.68 -0.15
CA ALA A 137 9.53 5.09 0.09
C ALA A 137 9.17 5.83 -1.21
N GLU A 138 9.90 5.56 -2.30
CA GLU A 138 9.59 6.13 -3.61
C GLU A 138 8.23 5.67 -4.14
N ASP A 139 7.89 4.39 -3.99
CA ASP A 139 6.59 3.85 -4.40
C ASP A 139 5.45 4.58 -3.68
N ILE A 140 5.59 4.83 -2.37
CA ILE A 140 4.63 5.60 -1.57
C ILE A 140 4.51 7.05 -2.08
N ILE A 141 5.65 7.70 -2.37
CA ILE A 141 5.66 9.07 -2.89
C ILE A 141 4.99 9.13 -4.27
N ARG A 142 5.29 8.18 -5.15
CA ARG A 142 4.69 8.10 -6.50
C ARG A 142 3.19 7.91 -6.41
N SER A 143 2.71 6.98 -5.56
CA SER A 143 1.29 6.79 -5.28
C SER A 143 0.64 8.07 -4.75
N HIS A 144 1.29 8.77 -3.81
CA HIS A 144 0.80 10.02 -3.26
C HIS A 144 0.65 11.13 -4.33
N ILE A 145 1.63 11.27 -5.22
CA ILE A 145 1.59 12.25 -6.32
C ILE A 145 0.43 11.92 -7.27
N ASN A 146 0.28 10.65 -7.65
CA ASN A 146 -0.80 10.18 -8.50
C ASN A 146 -2.17 10.47 -7.87
N ASN A 147 -2.32 10.21 -6.57
CA ASN A 147 -3.53 10.53 -5.84
C ASN A 147 -3.85 12.03 -5.84
N ARG A 148 -2.85 12.91 -5.71
CA ARG A 148 -3.06 14.37 -5.81
C ARG A 148 -3.40 14.80 -7.24
N HIS A 149 -2.79 14.17 -8.24
CA HIS A 149 -3.12 14.43 -9.63
C HIS A 149 -4.56 14.02 -9.94
N GLN A 150 -4.99 12.85 -9.48
CA GLN A 150 -6.36 12.39 -9.67
C GLN A 150 -7.38 13.35 -9.04
N GLN A 151 -7.12 13.82 -7.81
CA GLN A 151 -7.97 14.83 -7.15
C GLN A 151 -8.14 16.11 -7.97
N ARG A 152 -7.08 16.52 -8.67
CA ARG A 152 -7.11 17.68 -9.56
C ARG A 152 -8.05 17.46 -10.76
N LEU A 153 -8.07 16.24 -11.30
CA LEU A 153 -8.97 15.87 -12.39
C LEU A 153 -10.42 15.73 -11.94
N ASP A 154 -10.65 15.25 -10.71
CA ASP A 154 -12.00 14.98 -10.18
C ASP A 154 -12.76 16.29 -9.86
N ASP A 155 -12.07 17.37 -9.47
CA ASP A 155 -12.65 18.67 -9.15
C ASP A 155 -11.85 19.83 -9.78
N PRO A 156 -11.92 20.01 -11.12
CA PRO A 156 -11.09 20.96 -11.83
C PRO A 156 -11.38 22.42 -11.44
N ASP A 157 -12.61 22.74 -11.09
CA ASP A 157 -13.04 24.09 -10.70
C ASP A 157 -12.38 24.52 -9.38
N ARG A 158 -12.38 23.65 -8.37
CA ARG A 158 -11.70 23.90 -7.09
C ARG A 158 -10.21 24.16 -7.25
N PHE A 159 -9.56 23.48 -8.19
CA PHE A 159 -8.12 23.63 -8.45
C PHE A 159 -7.81 24.68 -9.54
N GLY A 160 -8.82 25.38 -10.05
CA GLY A 160 -8.66 26.41 -11.09
C GLY A 160 -8.01 25.87 -12.38
N ILE A 161 -8.26 24.61 -12.71
CA ILE A 161 -7.66 23.96 -13.88
C ILE A 161 -8.37 24.45 -15.12
N LYS A 162 -7.64 25.21 -15.92
CA LYS A 162 -8.16 25.72 -17.18
C LYS A 162 -8.23 24.57 -18.20
N PRO A 163 -9.32 24.45 -18.98
CA PRO A 163 -9.39 23.45 -20.04
C PRO A 163 -8.27 23.70 -21.05
N THR A 164 -7.69 22.61 -21.55
CA THR A 164 -6.61 22.67 -22.54
C THR A 164 -7.09 23.32 -23.83
N ILE A 165 -6.17 23.82 -24.66
CA ILE A 165 -6.50 24.39 -25.99
C ILE A 165 -7.36 23.43 -26.81
N CYS A 166 -7.02 22.14 -26.82
CA CYS A 166 -7.79 21.11 -27.51
C CYS A 166 -9.23 20.97 -26.98
N GLN A 167 -9.45 21.10 -25.67
CA GLN A 167 -10.78 21.06 -25.06
C GLN A 167 -11.61 22.32 -25.34
N ARG A 168 -10.95 23.47 -25.52
CA ARG A 168 -11.59 24.75 -25.88
C ARG A 168 -11.91 24.85 -27.37
N SER A 169 -11.19 24.11 -28.21
CA SER A 169 -11.44 24.09 -29.64
C SER A 169 -12.83 23.52 -29.95
N PRO A 170 -13.65 24.19 -30.77
CA PRO A 170 -14.95 23.66 -31.16
C PRO A 170 -14.74 22.34 -31.91
N ARG A 171 -15.15 21.22 -31.30
CA ARG A 171 -15.23 19.95 -32.01
C ARG A 171 -16.38 20.07 -33.00
N LYS A 172 -16.07 20.02 -34.30
CA LYS A 172 -17.08 19.88 -35.33
C LYS A 172 -17.79 18.55 -35.09
N LEU A 173 -18.96 18.59 -34.44
CA LEU A 173 -19.86 17.43 -34.37
C LEU A 173 -20.13 17.04 -35.82
N MET A 174 -19.74 15.83 -36.22
CA MET A 174 -20.23 15.28 -37.48
C MET A 174 -21.74 15.15 -37.32
N CYS A 175 -22.50 16.01 -38.02
CA CYS A 175 -23.93 15.82 -38.17
C CYS A 175 -24.17 14.45 -38.81
N SER A 176 -24.75 13.53 -38.06
CA SER A 176 -25.27 12.26 -38.55
C SER A 176 -26.59 12.50 -39.28
N ASN A 177 -26.56 13.26 -40.38
CA ASN A 177 -27.68 13.42 -41.32
C ASN A 177 -27.14 13.94 -42.65
N PHE A 178 -26.45 13.08 -43.39
CA PHE A 178 -26.38 13.14 -44.84
C PHE A 178 -26.29 11.70 -45.34
N ILE A 179 -27.45 11.10 -45.59
CA ILE A 179 -27.57 10.12 -46.67
C ILE A 179 -27.69 10.98 -47.92
N ASP A 180 -26.66 10.99 -48.75
CA ASP A 180 -26.79 10.73 -50.19
C ASP A 180 -25.40 10.66 -50.84
N ASP A 181 -25.17 9.48 -51.40
CA ASP A 181 -24.17 9.01 -52.36
C ASP A 181 -23.12 9.98 -52.91
N CYS A 182 -21.85 9.61 -52.73
CA CYS A 182 -20.89 9.68 -53.82
C CYS A 182 -19.79 8.60 -53.66
N LYS A 183 -19.74 7.69 -54.63
CA LYS A 183 -18.74 6.61 -54.74
C LYS A 183 -17.39 7.15 -55.20
N THR A 184 -16.35 6.38 -54.82
CA THR A 184 -14.93 6.42 -55.27
C THR A 184 -14.13 7.59 -54.68
N SER A 185 -12.93 7.44 -54.12
CA SER A 185 -11.85 6.48 -54.40
C SER A 185 -10.92 6.38 -53.18
N ASP A 186 -10.31 5.21 -53.00
CA ASP A 186 -9.19 4.96 -52.09
C ASP A 186 -8.09 6.03 -52.19
N GLN A 187 -7.61 6.52 -51.06
CA GLN A 187 -6.20 6.44 -50.65
C GLN A 187 -5.91 7.25 -49.38
N SER A 188 -5.15 6.62 -48.50
CA SER A 188 -4.12 7.20 -47.63
C SER A 188 -4.53 7.88 -46.32
N GLY A 189 -3.90 7.40 -45.23
CA GLY A 189 -3.50 8.25 -44.11
C GLY A 189 -4.22 8.03 -42.78
N GLY A 190 -4.22 6.81 -42.25
CA GLY A 190 -4.52 6.59 -40.82
C GLY A 190 -3.48 7.29 -39.95
N CYS A 191 -3.83 8.42 -39.36
CA CYS A 191 -2.99 9.09 -38.36
C CYS A 191 -3.29 8.49 -36.98
N VAL A 192 -2.57 7.42 -36.64
CA VAL A 192 -2.45 6.94 -35.27
C VAL A 192 -1.56 7.93 -34.52
N LEU A 193 -2.15 8.91 -33.84
CA LEU A 193 -1.42 9.68 -32.84
C LEU A 193 -1.34 8.84 -31.56
N GLN A 194 -0.19 8.20 -31.41
CA GLN A 194 0.28 7.62 -30.16
C GLN A 194 0.09 8.65 -29.03
N LYS A 195 -0.53 8.23 -27.92
CA LYS A 195 -0.51 8.99 -26.67
C LYS A 195 0.92 8.97 -26.12
N SER A 196 1.73 9.95 -26.48
CA SER A 196 3.00 10.26 -25.82
C SER A 196 2.91 11.65 -25.18
N ASN A 197 2.25 11.71 -24.02
CA ASN A 197 2.37 12.85 -23.11
C ASN A 197 3.02 12.40 -21.81
N GLU A 198 4.27 11.95 -21.89
CA GLU A 198 5.19 12.05 -20.76
C GLU A 198 5.75 13.47 -20.75
N VAL A 199 5.21 14.34 -19.90
CA VAL A 199 5.83 15.62 -19.56
C VAL A 199 6.87 15.34 -18.46
N PRO A 200 8.09 15.92 -18.50
CA PRO A 200 9.20 15.45 -17.68
C PRO A 200 8.99 15.83 -16.21
N ILE A 201 8.65 14.86 -15.37
CA ILE A 201 8.53 15.00 -13.89
C ILE A 201 9.92 14.94 -13.21
N VAL A 202 11.00 14.75 -13.98
CA VAL A 202 12.36 14.46 -13.50
C VAL A 202 12.92 15.58 -12.61
N ASN A 203 12.51 16.83 -12.80
CA ASN A 203 13.13 17.98 -12.11
C ASN A 203 12.51 18.27 -10.72
N GLU A 204 11.24 17.93 -10.47
CA GLU A 204 10.64 18.08 -9.12
C GLU A 204 10.97 16.90 -8.19
N ILE A 205 11.21 15.72 -8.77
CA ILE A 205 11.57 14.50 -8.04
C ILE A 205 12.92 14.71 -7.35
N ASN A 206 13.91 15.26 -8.06
CA ASN A 206 15.27 15.43 -7.54
C ASN A 206 15.35 16.42 -6.36
N VAL A 207 14.59 17.51 -6.40
CA VAL A 207 14.59 18.54 -5.34
C VAL A 207 13.87 18.05 -4.07
N LYS A 208 12.75 17.32 -4.22
CA LYS A 208 12.01 16.76 -3.07
C LYS A 208 12.68 15.51 -2.48
N GLN A 209 13.37 14.71 -3.31
CA GLN A 209 14.21 13.60 -2.86
C GLN A 209 15.37 14.12 -1.99
N HIS A 210 16.09 15.15 -2.43
CA HIS A 210 17.22 15.70 -1.66
C HIS A 210 16.77 16.24 -0.30
N LEU A 211 15.64 16.97 -0.22
CA LEU A 211 15.11 17.49 1.04
C LEU A 211 14.62 16.38 1.99
N ALA A 212 14.03 15.30 1.46
CA ALA A 212 13.57 14.17 2.26
C ALA A 212 14.73 13.30 2.79
N VAL A 213 15.76 13.05 1.98
CA VAL A 213 16.97 12.32 2.38
C VAL A 213 17.79 13.13 3.38
N SER A 214 17.95 14.45 3.17
CA SER A 214 18.62 15.34 4.14
C SER A 214 17.87 15.48 5.47
N SER A 215 16.56 15.25 5.50
CA SER A 215 15.78 15.25 6.75
C SER A 215 15.92 13.92 7.52
N LEU A 216 16.30 12.84 6.85
CA LEU A 216 16.56 11.53 7.44
C LEU A 216 18.01 11.40 7.96
N SER A 217 18.97 12.11 7.36
CA SER A 217 20.37 12.13 7.81
C SER A 217 20.64 13.04 9.02
N VAL A 218 19.65 13.77 9.52
CA VAL A 218 19.78 14.66 10.70
C VAL A 218 19.44 13.92 12.02
N PHE A 219 19.15 12.61 11.93
CA PHE A 219 18.84 11.75 13.08
C PHE A 219 19.95 10.73 13.44
N GLU A 220 21.19 10.94 12.96
CA GLU A 220 22.40 10.32 13.55
C GLU A 220 22.96 11.17 14.70
#